data_AF-A0A401G9P3-F1
#
_entry.id   AF-A0A401G9P3-F1
#
_cell.length_a   1.000
_cell.length_b   1.000
_cell.length_c   1.000
_cell.angle_alpha   90.00
_cell.angle_beta   90.00
_cell.angle_gamma   90.00
#
_symmetry.space_group_name_H-M   'P 1'
#
loop_
_entity.id
_entity.type
_entity.pdbx_description
1 polymer ?
#
loop_
_entity_poly.entity_id
_entity_poly.type
_entity_poly.pdbx_seq_one_letter_code
_entity_poly.pdbx_strand_id
1 'polypeptide(L)'
;MSVPVSVSVPEHAHAHHCPITGHGTHAYCPPQKGDSRSPCPALNALANHGYLPRDGKCVTPAALTHALRAGYRLSAPLAWVLTRGGFFLLGQRRAHICLADLARHNCIEHDASLVHPDVAHRDEYAPLHPAPHMLDAFLAHAADGALMTPADVARARVAREASYARPMDALHAEIARGEMAIVLLLFNNPPPAPSPAPAPPPRSLLAALKRTKDAEPAPLPLPGVPVEMLRTWMHEERLPNGWAPYHQLSLTRVVQTSRAIRAAMRALQRRRAKLEVAREIAQADALEIVTAAQAELGLLEEREREREEEEEGEVVELEVGASPPESLVPPDSPTTSDASVELRTPTAPEFPPAPADRKSRTAEWLSDIDVPRIVVADGADL
;
A
#
# COMPACT_ATOMS: atom_id res chain seq x y z
N MET A 1 13.17 -1.08 -25.47
CA MET A 1 12.20 0.02 -25.58
C MET A 1 12.92 1.30 -25.23
N SER A 2 12.95 2.28 -26.14
CA SER A 2 13.75 3.49 -25.99
C SER A 2 13.24 4.31 -24.80
N VAL A 3 14.10 4.54 -23.81
CA VAL A 3 13.84 5.48 -22.71
C VAL A 3 13.50 6.84 -23.35
N PRO A 4 12.35 7.47 -23.04
CA PRO A 4 12.06 8.79 -23.57
C PRO A 4 13.19 9.73 -23.15
N VAL A 5 13.79 10.40 -24.13
CA VAL A 5 14.81 11.42 -23.89
C VAL A 5 14.18 12.45 -22.95
N SER A 6 14.64 12.47 -21.71
CA SER A 6 14.34 13.55 -20.76
C SER A 6 14.85 14.83 -21.42
N VAL A 7 13.93 15.63 -21.95
CA VAL A 7 14.25 16.97 -22.43
C VAL A 7 14.63 17.74 -21.18
N SER A 8 15.93 17.94 -20.96
CA SER A 8 16.44 18.72 -19.84
C SER A 8 15.94 20.15 -20.00
N VAL A 9 14.91 20.51 -19.23
CA VAL A 9 14.42 21.88 -19.17
C VAL A 9 15.46 22.71 -18.41
N PRO A 10 15.99 23.81 -18.98
CA PRO A 10 16.95 24.65 -18.28
C PRO A 10 16.39 25.17 -16.95
N GLU A 11 17.26 25.26 -15.94
CA GLU A 11 16.89 25.81 -14.64
C GLU A 11 16.35 27.24 -14.78
N HIS A 12 15.22 27.51 -14.13
CA HIS A 12 14.61 28.84 -14.09
C HIS A 12 13.73 29.01 -12.86
N ALA A 13 13.32 30.24 -12.57
CA ALA A 13 12.40 30.53 -11.47
C ALA A 13 10.96 30.58 -11.99
N HIS A 14 10.07 29.86 -11.31
CA HIS A 14 8.64 30.09 -11.47
C HIS A 14 8.22 31.29 -10.62
N ALA A 15 7.84 32.38 -11.29
CA ALA A 15 7.17 33.52 -10.66
C ALA A 15 5.69 33.51 -11.11
N HIS A 16 5.15 34.64 -11.54
CA HIS A 16 3.78 34.71 -12.09
C HIS A 16 3.59 33.91 -13.41
N HIS A 17 4.67 33.49 -14.07
CA HIS A 17 4.62 32.65 -15.27
C HIS A 17 5.89 31.78 -15.38
N CYS A 18 5.83 30.76 -16.25
CA CYS A 18 7.01 29.99 -16.62
C CYS A 18 7.62 30.59 -17.90
N PRO A 19 8.93 30.93 -17.91
CA PRO A 19 9.62 31.46 -19.09
C PRO A 19 9.74 30.43 -20.22
N ILE A 20 9.66 29.13 -19.93
CA ILE A 20 9.78 28.06 -20.92
C ILE A 20 8.45 27.80 -21.63
N THR A 21 7.35 27.67 -20.87
CA THR A 21 6.03 27.38 -21.46
C THR A 21 5.26 28.64 -21.85
N GLY A 22 5.64 29.79 -21.30
CA GLY A 22 4.89 31.03 -21.44
C GLY A 22 3.70 31.13 -20.47
N HIS A 23 2.92 32.20 -20.64
CA HIS A 23 1.76 32.52 -19.80
C HIS A 23 0.47 31.85 -20.33
N GLY A 24 -0.36 31.35 -19.41
CA GLY A 24 -1.69 30.80 -19.76
C GLY A 24 -1.67 29.45 -20.49
N THR A 25 -0.50 28.81 -20.62
CA THR A 25 -0.39 27.47 -21.22
C THR A 25 -0.41 26.38 -20.15
N HIS A 26 -1.10 25.27 -20.44
CA HIS A 26 -1.05 24.06 -19.61
C HIS A 26 0.00 23.02 -20.05
N ALA A 27 1.04 23.49 -20.75
CA ALA A 27 2.17 22.65 -21.10
C ALA A 27 2.91 22.19 -19.84
N TYR A 28 3.46 20.98 -19.87
CA TYR A 28 4.22 20.43 -18.78
C TYR A 28 5.54 21.20 -18.59
N CYS A 29 5.87 21.51 -17.34
CA CYS A 29 7.20 21.94 -16.91
C CYS A 29 7.49 21.28 -15.55
N PRO A 30 8.63 20.58 -15.39
CA PRO A 30 8.98 19.96 -14.12
C PRO A 30 9.21 21.03 -13.02
N PRO A 31 9.07 20.66 -11.73
CA PRO A 31 9.38 21.57 -10.63
C PRO A 31 10.82 22.06 -10.71
N GLN A 32 11.01 23.34 -10.39
CA GLN A 32 12.31 23.99 -10.32
C GLN A 32 12.75 24.16 -8.86
N LYS A 33 14.02 24.51 -8.66
CA LYS A 33 14.55 24.77 -7.32
C LYS A 33 13.76 25.89 -6.63
N GLY A 34 13.25 25.59 -5.44
CA GLY A 34 12.48 26.54 -4.63
C GLY A 34 10.96 26.47 -4.83
N ASP A 35 10.49 25.67 -5.79
CA ASP A 35 9.07 25.34 -5.92
C ASP A 35 8.62 24.44 -4.78
N SER A 36 7.39 24.65 -4.31
CA SER A 36 6.73 23.83 -3.30
C SER A 36 5.94 22.70 -3.97
N ARG A 37 6.09 21.48 -3.45
CA ARG A 37 5.33 20.28 -3.86
C ARG A 37 4.77 19.58 -2.62
N SER A 38 3.78 18.73 -2.84
CA SER A 38 3.00 18.01 -1.82
C SER A 38 3.26 16.50 -1.90
N PRO A 39 2.80 15.68 -0.94
CA PRO A 39 2.76 14.22 -1.13
C PRO A 39 1.67 13.79 -2.12
N CYS A 40 0.87 14.72 -2.68
CA CYS A 40 -0.22 14.43 -3.59
C CYS A 40 0.23 14.58 -5.05
N PRO A 41 0.38 13.47 -5.82
CA PRO A 41 0.82 13.53 -7.21
C PRO A 41 -0.18 14.30 -8.09
N ALA A 42 -1.47 14.30 -7.73
CA ALA A 42 -2.49 15.03 -8.47
C ALA A 42 -2.28 16.55 -8.40
N LEU A 43 -1.97 17.11 -7.23
CA LEU A 43 -1.77 18.55 -7.09
C LEU A 43 -0.44 19.00 -7.66
N ASN A 44 0.59 18.15 -7.51
CA ASN A 44 1.89 18.40 -8.10
C ASN A 44 1.81 18.42 -9.62
N ALA A 45 1.06 17.51 -10.24
CA ALA A 45 0.81 17.54 -11.68
C ALA A 45 0.05 18.81 -12.10
N LEU A 46 -0.95 19.27 -11.34
CA LEU A 46 -1.64 20.54 -11.64
C LEU A 46 -0.69 21.75 -11.55
N ALA A 47 0.26 21.76 -10.62
CA ALA A 47 1.30 22.79 -10.56
C ALA A 47 2.29 22.67 -11.73
N ASN A 48 2.76 21.47 -12.06
CA ASN A 48 3.64 21.20 -13.20
C ASN A 48 3.00 21.53 -14.56
N HIS A 49 1.66 21.56 -14.63
CA HIS A 49 0.89 21.99 -15.80
C HIS A 49 0.31 23.40 -15.66
N GLY A 50 0.67 24.18 -14.64
CA GLY A 50 0.24 25.58 -14.50
C GLY A 50 -1.28 25.79 -14.30
N TYR A 51 -2.02 24.75 -13.88
CA TYR A 51 -3.39 24.91 -13.38
C TYR A 51 -3.39 25.52 -11.97
N LEU A 52 -2.38 25.19 -11.18
CA LEU A 52 -2.00 25.89 -9.96
C LEU A 52 -0.78 26.79 -10.23
N PRO A 53 -0.48 27.76 -9.34
CA PRO A 53 0.82 28.41 -9.34
C PRO A 53 1.94 27.37 -9.45
N ARG A 54 2.82 27.52 -10.45
CA ARG A 54 3.87 26.52 -10.75
C ARG A 54 4.88 26.38 -9.62
N ASP A 55 5.08 27.46 -8.88
CA ASP A 55 5.88 27.49 -7.65
C ASP A 55 5.18 26.79 -6.46
N GLY A 56 3.92 26.40 -6.60
CA GLY A 56 3.14 25.69 -5.58
C GLY A 56 2.87 26.50 -4.31
N LYS A 57 3.01 27.83 -4.35
CA LYS A 57 2.89 28.72 -3.18
C LYS A 57 1.62 29.55 -3.23
N CYS A 58 1.20 30.04 -2.07
CA CYS A 58 0.05 30.91 -1.90
C CYS A 58 -1.24 30.40 -2.58
N VAL A 59 -1.45 29.09 -2.54
CA VAL A 59 -2.62 28.44 -3.13
C VAL A 59 -3.85 28.73 -2.27
N THR A 60 -4.80 29.46 -2.83
CA THR A 60 -6.08 29.75 -2.16
C THR A 60 -7.09 28.63 -2.39
N PRO A 61 -8.14 28.49 -1.54
CA PRO A 61 -9.23 27.53 -1.78
C PRO A 61 -9.89 27.72 -3.15
N ALA A 62 -10.04 28.96 -3.60
CA ALA A 62 -10.65 29.28 -4.89
C ALA A 62 -9.75 28.81 -6.05
N ALA A 63 -8.45 29.08 -5.98
CA ALA A 63 -7.48 28.61 -6.96
C ALA A 63 -7.45 27.07 -7.03
N LEU A 64 -7.42 26.40 -5.87
CA LEU A 64 -7.44 24.94 -5.79
C LEU A 64 -8.73 24.34 -6.37
N THR A 65 -9.89 24.88 -6.00
CA THR A 65 -11.18 24.43 -6.54
C THR A 65 -11.24 24.60 -8.05
N HIS A 66 -10.75 25.74 -8.57
CA HIS A 66 -10.69 25.99 -10.00
C HIS A 66 -9.76 25.01 -10.71
N ALA A 67 -8.54 24.81 -10.20
CA ALA A 67 -7.54 23.92 -10.79
C ALA A 67 -8.03 22.47 -10.88
N LEU A 68 -8.64 21.94 -9.81
CA LEU A 68 -9.23 20.60 -9.80
C LEU A 68 -10.33 20.45 -10.87
N ARG A 69 -11.17 21.48 -11.03
CA ARG A 69 -12.24 21.46 -12.04
C ARG A 69 -11.71 21.60 -13.46
N ALA A 70 -10.71 22.46 -13.68
CA ALA A 70 -10.15 22.74 -14.99
C ALA A 70 -9.24 21.61 -15.48
N GLY A 71 -8.33 21.11 -14.64
CA GLY A 71 -7.37 20.07 -15.02
C GLY A 71 -7.94 18.66 -15.01
N TYR A 72 -8.83 18.35 -14.06
CA TYR A 72 -9.35 16.99 -13.87
C TYR A 72 -10.84 16.82 -14.16
N ARG A 73 -11.55 17.89 -14.57
CA ARG A 73 -13.02 17.89 -14.72
C ARG A 73 -13.72 17.32 -13.48
N LEU A 74 -13.29 17.73 -12.27
CA LEU A 74 -14.05 17.38 -11.07
C LEU A 74 -15.41 18.08 -11.04
N SER A 75 -16.44 17.39 -10.52
CA SER A 75 -17.73 18.03 -10.24
C SER A 75 -17.58 19.08 -9.13
N ALA A 76 -18.49 20.07 -9.10
CA ALA A 76 -18.41 21.15 -8.11
C ALA A 76 -18.47 20.64 -6.67
N PRO A 77 -19.38 19.69 -6.32
CA PRO A 77 -19.41 19.10 -4.99
C PRO A 77 -18.11 18.39 -4.61
N LEU A 78 -17.52 17.61 -5.52
CA LEU A 78 -16.28 16.89 -5.23
C LEU A 78 -15.11 17.87 -4.99
N ALA A 79 -14.94 18.84 -5.90
CA ALA A 79 -13.89 19.84 -5.76
C ALA A 79 -14.05 20.68 -4.47
N TRP A 80 -15.27 21.03 -4.11
CA TRP A 80 -15.56 21.73 -2.86
C TRP A 80 -15.20 20.89 -1.63
N VAL A 81 -15.58 19.61 -1.60
CA VAL A 81 -15.27 18.70 -0.48
C VAL A 81 -13.78 18.52 -0.31
N LEU A 82 -13.05 18.22 -1.40
CA LEU A 82 -11.59 18.02 -1.35
C LEU A 82 -10.87 19.29 -0.90
N THR A 83 -11.26 20.44 -1.44
CA THR A 83 -10.65 21.73 -1.10
C THR A 83 -10.97 22.14 0.33
N ARG A 84 -12.26 22.24 0.69
CA ARG A 84 -12.66 22.74 2.02
C ARG A 84 -12.32 21.75 3.12
N GLY A 85 -12.47 20.45 2.85
CA GLY A 85 -12.03 19.39 3.76
C GLY A 85 -10.54 19.44 4.03
N GLY A 86 -9.71 19.55 2.98
CA GLY A 86 -8.26 19.70 3.13
C GLY A 86 -7.86 20.91 3.97
N PHE A 87 -8.39 22.10 3.64
CA PHE A 87 -8.12 23.32 4.42
C PHE A 87 -8.64 23.24 5.87
N PHE A 88 -9.72 22.50 6.10
CA PHE A 88 -10.24 22.27 7.44
C PHE A 88 -9.31 21.37 8.26
N LEU A 89 -8.87 20.24 7.68
CA LEU A 89 -7.98 19.26 8.33
C LEU A 89 -6.59 19.84 8.62
N LEU A 90 -6.06 20.70 7.73
CA LEU A 90 -4.82 21.45 8.00
C LEU A 90 -4.97 22.57 9.05
N GLY A 91 -6.20 22.91 9.47
CA GLY A 91 -6.45 24.06 10.34
C GLY A 91 -6.32 25.43 9.66
N GLN A 92 -6.20 25.48 8.33
CA GLN A 92 -5.91 26.69 7.53
C GLN A 92 -7.16 27.28 6.82
N ARG A 93 -8.35 27.18 7.41
CA ARG A 93 -9.68 27.40 6.77
C ARG A 93 -9.87 28.66 5.89
N ARG A 94 -9.17 29.76 6.16
CA ARG A 94 -9.28 31.03 5.39
C ARG A 94 -7.92 31.53 4.85
N ALA A 95 -6.86 30.75 5.04
CA ALA A 95 -5.53 31.11 4.60
C ALA A 95 -5.30 30.67 3.15
N HIS A 96 -4.09 30.94 2.67
CA HIS A 96 -3.50 30.25 1.54
C HIS A 96 -2.51 29.20 2.07
N ILE A 97 -2.22 28.19 1.26
CA ILE A 97 -1.27 27.14 1.61
C ILE A 97 -0.11 27.12 0.62
N CYS A 98 1.04 26.63 1.05
CA CYS A 98 2.03 26.07 0.15
C CYS A 98 1.70 24.59 -0.04
N LEU A 99 2.02 24.01 -1.20
CA LEU A 99 1.75 22.58 -1.45
C LEU A 99 2.44 21.67 -0.42
N ALA A 100 3.62 22.06 0.08
CA ALA A 100 4.33 21.34 1.13
C ALA A 100 3.57 21.30 2.48
N ASP A 101 2.64 22.24 2.74
CA ASP A 101 1.83 22.22 3.96
C ASP A 101 0.96 20.96 4.04
N LEU A 102 0.60 20.37 2.89
CA LEU A 102 -0.16 19.13 2.81
C LEU A 102 0.61 17.90 3.30
N ALA A 103 1.93 18.01 3.51
CA ALA A 103 2.75 16.95 4.07
C ALA A 103 2.68 16.86 5.60
N ARG A 104 1.98 17.79 6.26
CA ARG A 104 1.84 17.78 7.72
C ARG A 104 1.11 16.52 8.16
N HIS A 105 1.77 15.75 9.02
CA HIS A 105 1.34 14.42 9.41
C HIS A 105 0.08 14.42 10.27
N ASN A 106 -0.78 13.42 10.10
CA ASN A 106 -2.09 13.26 10.75
C ASN A 106 -3.11 14.37 10.45
N CYS A 107 -2.96 15.06 9.33
CA CYS A 107 -3.98 15.97 8.81
C CYS A 107 -4.74 15.31 7.64
N ILE A 108 -4.18 15.45 6.43
CA ILE A 108 -4.61 14.68 5.26
C ILE A 108 -3.59 13.58 4.99
N GLU A 109 -2.31 13.95 5.05
CA GLU A 109 -1.19 13.01 5.04
C GLU A 109 -1.32 12.03 6.20
N HIS A 110 -1.03 10.77 5.90
CA HIS A 110 -1.14 9.65 6.81
C HIS A 110 -0.16 8.54 6.45
N ASP A 111 0.18 7.73 7.45
CA ASP A 111 0.99 6.53 7.29
C ASP A 111 0.32 5.51 6.35
N ALA A 112 1.07 4.50 5.93
CA ALA A 112 0.61 3.45 5.03
C ALA A 112 0.18 4.00 3.65
N SER A 113 0.82 5.09 3.24
CA SER A 113 0.82 5.54 1.86
C SER A 113 1.33 4.42 0.93
N LEU A 114 0.75 4.33 -0.27
CA LEU A 114 1.08 3.27 -1.23
C LEU A 114 2.46 3.45 -1.85
N VAL A 115 2.87 4.70 -2.08
CA VAL A 115 4.09 5.04 -2.82
C VAL A 115 5.02 6.01 -2.10
N HIS A 116 4.64 6.50 -0.91
CA HIS A 116 5.46 7.35 -0.07
C HIS A 116 5.84 6.61 1.22
N PRO A 117 7.07 6.79 1.71
CA PRO A 117 7.44 6.34 3.05
C PRO A 117 6.66 7.14 4.11
N ASP A 118 6.49 6.54 5.27
CA ASP A 118 5.84 7.18 6.41
C ASP A 118 6.69 8.34 6.96
N VAL A 119 6.08 9.15 7.82
CA VAL A 119 6.80 10.19 8.56
C VAL A 119 7.92 9.55 9.42
N ALA A 120 9.09 10.19 9.45
CA ALA A 120 10.17 9.72 10.31
C ALA A 120 9.85 10.01 11.79
N HIS A 121 10.48 9.26 12.69
CA HIS A 121 10.22 9.41 14.12
C HIS A 121 10.50 10.85 14.59
N ARG A 122 9.46 11.51 15.14
CA ARG A 122 9.44 12.91 15.64
C ARG A 122 9.42 14.00 14.58
N ASP A 123 9.35 13.67 13.30
CA ASP A 123 9.13 14.67 12.26
C ASP A 123 7.66 15.09 12.21
N GLU A 124 7.42 16.35 11.85
CA GLU A 124 6.06 16.91 11.69
C GLU A 124 5.53 16.72 10.26
N TYR A 125 6.42 16.60 9.27
CA TYR A 125 6.08 16.56 7.85
C TYR A 125 6.62 15.28 7.21
N ALA A 126 5.79 14.60 6.43
CA ALA A 126 6.18 13.40 5.70
C ALA A 126 7.04 13.72 4.46
N PRO A 127 7.82 12.73 3.97
CA PRO A 127 8.60 12.88 2.75
C PRO A 127 7.73 13.16 1.52
N LEU A 128 8.12 14.15 0.71
CA LEU A 128 7.36 14.60 -0.46
C LEU A 128 7.53 13.72 -1.70
N HIS A 129 8.63 12.98 -1.78
CA HIS A 129 9.00 12.24 -2.98
C HIS A 129 8.57 10.78 -2.89
N PRO A 130 7.98 10.22 -3.97
CA PRO A 130 7.62 8.82 -4.00
C PRO A 130 8.88 7.95 -3.96
N ALA A 131 8.83 6.84 -3.23
CA ALA A 131 9.89 5.86 -3.17
C ALA A 131 9.75 4.88 -4.36
N PRO A 132 10.74 4.77 -5.27
CA PRO A 132 10.62 3.94 -6.47
C PRO A 132 10.25 2.48 -6.19
N HIS A 133 10.87 1.88 -5.16
CA HIS A 133 10.59 0.49 -4.78
C HIS A 133 9.15 0.29 -4.25
N MET A 134 8.56 1.30 -3.62
CA MET A 134 7.17 1.25 -3.18
C MET A 134 6.20 1.37 -4.35
N LEU A 135 6.51 2.24 -5.32
CA LEU A 135 5.76 2.32 -6.57
C LEU A 135 5.80 0.97 -7.32
N ASP A 136 6.97 0.35 -7.45
CA ASP A 136 7.09 -0.96 -8.09
C ASP A 136 6.30 -2.04 -7.35
N ALA A 137 6.39 -2.09 -6.02
CA ALA A 137 5.62 -3.01 -5.20
C ALA A 137 4.11 -2.79 -5.34
N PHE A 138 3.66 -1.53 -5.40
CA PHE A 138 2.26 -1.20 -5.63
C PHE A 138 1.79 -1.68 -7.01
N LEU A 139 2.53 -1.38 -8.07
CA LEU A 139 2.15 -1.75 -9.44
C LEU A 139 2.17 -3.26 -9.66
N ALA A 140 3.03 -4.00 -8.95
CA ALA A 140 3.06 -5.47 -8.98
C ALA A 140 1.75 -6.13 -8.48
N HIS A 141 0.85 -5.38 -7.82
CA HIS A 141 -0.46 -5.91 -7.45
C HIS A 141 -1.45 -6.01 -8.62
N ALA A 142 -1.19 -5.41 -9.78
CA ALA A 142 -2.02 -5.58 -10.97
C ALA A 142 -2.02 -7.06 -11.40
N ALA A 143 -3.18 -7.73 -11.35
CA ALA A 143 -3.26 -9.18 -11.56
C ALA A 143 -2.83 -9.60 -12.97
N ASP A 144 -3.14 -8.78 -13.96
CA ASP A 144 -2.82 -9.00 -15.37
C ASP A 144 -1.54 -8.27 -15.81
N GLY A 145 -0.89 -7.53 -14.90
CA GLY A 145 0.26 -6.68 -15.18
C GLY A 145 -0.03 -5.47 -16.08
N ALA A 146 -1.28 -5.27 -16.51
CA ALA A 146 -1.65 -4.26 -17.51
C ALA A 146 -2.59 -3.19 -16.93
N LEU A 147 -3.58 -3.58 -16.14
CA LEU A 147 -4.56 -2.70 -15.54
C LEU A 147 -4.53 -2.79 -14.01
N MET A 148 -4.48 -1.63 -13.37
CA MET A 148 -4.71 -1.48 -11.94
C MET A 148 -6.22 -1.31 -11.69
N THR A 149 -6.88 -2.35 -11.21
CA THR A 149 -8.33 -2.35 -10.91
C THR A 149 -8.61 -2.03 -9.42
N PRO A 150 -9.88 -1.72 -9.05
CA PRO A 150 -10.25 -1.56 -7.63
C PRO A 150 -9.90 -2.78 -6.75
N ALA A 151 -9.97 -4.00 -7.32
CA ALA A 151 -9.63 -5.22 -6.60
C ALA A 151 -8.11 -5.35 -6.36
N ASP A 152 -7.30 -4.85 -7.29
CA ASP A 152 -5.84 -4.85 -7.19
C ASP A 152 -5.38 -3.81 -6.16
N VAL A 153 -5.98 -2.61 -6.20
CA VAL A 153 -5.80 -1.59 -5.16
C VAL A 153 -6.17 -2.14 -3.78
N ALA A 154 -7.28 -2.87 -3.66
CA ALA A 154 -7.65 -3.50 -2.39
C ALA A 154 -6.59 -4.49 -1.88
N ARG A 155 -5.97 -5.28 -2.77
CA ARG A 155 -4.86 -6.17 -2.40
C ARG A 155 -3.64 -5.38 -1.95
N ALA A 156 -3.28 -4.32 -2.66
CA ALA A 156 -2.16 -3.45 -2.29
C ALA A 156 -2.37 -2.78 -0.93
N ARG A 157 -3.57 -2.24 -0.67
CA ARG A 157 -3.90 -1.64 0.64
C ARG A 157 -3.87 -2.65 1.77
N VAL A 158 -4.46 -3.84 1.58
CA VAL A 158 -4.42 -4.90 2.59
C VAL A 158 -2.99 -5.39 2.85
N ALA A 159 -2.14 -5.46 1.83
CA ALA A 159 -0.73 -5.81 1.99
C ALA A 159 0.04 -4.72 2.74
N ARG A 160 -0.13 -3.44 2.37
CA ARG A 160 0.53 -2.31 3.01
C ARG A 160 0.13 -2.17 4.48
N GLU A 161 -1.17 -2.20 4.77
CA GLU A 161 -1.73 -2.04 6.11
C GLU A 161 -1.39 -3.22 7.03
N ALA A 162 -1.14 -4.42 6.49
CA ALA A 162 -0.72 -5.58 7.28
C ALA A 162 0.67 -5.44 7.91
N SER A 163 1.48 -4.49 7.45
CA SER A 163 2.80 -4.20 8.06
C SER A 163 2.72 -3.39 9.36
N TYR A 164 1.51 -2.95 9.76
CA TYR A 164 1.30 -2.12 10.93
C TYR A 164 0.67 -2.90 12.07
N ALA A 165 1.23 -2.73 13.27
CA ALA A 165 0.67 -3.33 14.48
C ALA A 165 -0.66 -2.70 14.90
N ARG A 166 -0.86 -1.41 14.60
CA ARG A 166 -2.10 -0.69 14.89
C ARG A 166 -2.86 -0.42 13.59
N PRO A 167 -4.18 -0.66 13.57
CA PRO A 167 -4.98 -0.29 12.42
C PRO A 167 -5.02 1.23 12.28
N MET A 168 -5.04 1.69 11.03
CA MET A 168 -5.32 3.08 10.70
C MET A 168 -6.71 3.48 11.23
N ASP A 169 -6.85 4.72 11.70
CA ASP A 169 -8.15 5.23 12.13
C ASP A 169 -9.13 5.34 10.95
N ALA A 170 -10.41 5.47 11.27
CA ALA A 170 -11.48 5.42 10.27
C ALA A 170 -11.42 6.57 9.25
N LEU A 171 -10.92 7.75 9.64
CA LEU A 171 -10.83 8.92 8.77
C LEU A 171 -9.72 8.71 7.75
N HIS A 172 -8.49 8.45 8.19
CA HIS A 172 -7.36 8.24 7.28
C HIS A 172 -7.55 7.00 6.42
N ALA A 173 -8.19 5.94 6.95
CA ALA A 173 -8.51 4.77 6.14
C ALA A 173 -9.50 5.14 5.02
N GLU A 174 -10.38 6.11 5.22
CA GLU A 174 -11.25 6.61 4.16
C GLU A 174 -10.55 7.51 3.15
N ILE A 175 -9.66 8.38 3.61
CA ILE A 175 -8.82 9.20 2.74
C ILE A 175 -8.00 8.29 1.80
N ALA A 176 -7.27 7.34 2.37
CA ALA A 176 -6.51 6.31 1.68
C ALA A 176 -7.26 5.60 0.54
N ARG A 177 -8.52 5.20 0.77
CA ARG A 177 -9.35 4.55 -0.27
C ARG A 177 -9.87 5.56 -1.28
N GLY A 178 -10.23 6.76 -0.81
CA GLY A 178 -10.71 7.86 -1.63
C GLY A 178 -9.68 8.33 -2.64
N GLU A 179 -8.40 8.42 -2.25
CA GLU A 179 -7.27 8.75 -3.12
C GLU A 179 -7.24 7.84 -4.35
N MET A 180 -7.21 6.53 -4.13
CA MET A 180 -7.19 5.59 -5.25
C MET A 180 -8.52 5.51 -6.00
N ALA A 181 -9.66 5.72 -5.33
CA ALA A 181 -10.94 5.83 -6.02
C ALA A 181 -10.96 6.99 -7.03
N ILE A 182 -10.36 8.13 -6.67
CA ILE A 182 -10.19 9.28 -7.58
C ILE A 182 -9.29 8.90 -8.75
N VAL A 183 -8.11 8.33 -8.48
CA VAL A 183 -7.14 7.94 -9.52
C VAL A 183 -7.74 6.95 -10.50
N LEU A 184 -8.42 5.92 -10.00
CA LEU A 184 -9.07 4.89 -10.82
C LEU A 184 -10.10 5.46 -11.77
N LEU A 185 -10.84 6.49 -11.34
CA LEU A 185 -11.86 7.12 -12.17
C LEU A 185 -11.28 8.24 -13.05
N LEU A 186 -10.14 8.82 -12.68
CA LEU A 186 -9.51 9.87 -13.46
C LEU A 186 -8.86 9.30 -14.73
N PHE A 187 -8.22 8.13 -14.63
CA PHE A 187 -7.38 7.58 -15.70
C PHE A 187 -7.95 6.33 -16.37
N ASN A 188 -9.24 6.01 -16.17
CA ASN A 188 -9.91 4.89 -16.85
C ASN A 188 -10.44 5.25 -18.25
N ASN A 189 -9.71 6.09 -18.98
CA ASN A 189 -10.07 6.49 -20.32
C ASN A 189 -10.24 5.25 -21.22
N PRO A 190 -11.31 5.18 -22.03
CA PRO A 190 -11.41 4.13 -23.04
C PRO A 190 -10.21 4.19 -24.01
N PRO A 191 -9.88 3.07 -24.67
CA PRO A 191 -8.91 3.07 -25.75
C PRO A 191 -9.29 4.13 -26.80
N PRO A 192 -8.31 4.82 -27.42
CA PRO A 192 -8.61 5.77 -28.48
C PRO A 192 -9.38 5.06 -29.59
N ALA A 193 -10.51 5.62 -29.99
CA ALA A 193 -11.28 5.09 -31.10
C ALA A 193 -10.42 5.11 -32.38
N PRO A 194 -10.51 4.10 -33.26
CA PRO A 194 -9.92 4.19 -34.58
C PRO A 194 -10.44 5.45 -35.27
N SER A 195 -9.55 6.22 -35.91
CA SER A 195 -9.92 7.49 -36.54
C SER A 195 -11.06 7.27 -37.55
N PRO A 196 -12.26 7.86 -37.35
CA PRO A 196 -13.33 7.68 -38.30
C PRO A 196 -12.95 8.38 -39.60
N ALA A 197 -13.12 7.70 -40.73
CA ALA A 197 -12.97 8.32 -42.04
C ALA A 197 -13.80 9.60 -42.11
N PRO A 198 -13.31 10.68 -42.76
CA PRO A 198 -14.02 11.95 -42.84
C PRO A 198 -15.35 11.72 -43.54
N ALA A 199 -16.43 11.73 -42.76
CA ALA A 199 -17.76 11.53 -43.28
C ALA A 199 -18.26 12.84 -43.91
N PRO A 200 -18.93 12.77 -45.08
CA PRO A 200 -19.35 13.96 -45.81
C PRO A 200 -20.29 14.85 -44.99
N PRO A 201 -20.32 16.16 -45.27
CA PRO A 201 -21.21 17.08 -44.58
C PRO A 201 -22.68 16.68 -44.79
N PRO A 202 -23.54 16.83 -43.77
CA PRO A 202 -24.95 16.47 -43.90
C PRO A 202 -25.61 17.34 -44.98
N ARG A 203 -26.28 16.69 -45.93
CA ARG A 203 -26.98 17.34 -47.05
C ARG A 203 -28.22 18.14 -46.62
N SER A 204 -28.69 17.98 -45.37
CA SER A 204 -29.85 18.68 -44.82
C SER A 204 -29.85 18.67 -43.29
N LEU A 205 -30.68 19.56 -42.71
CA LEU A 205 -30.90 19.66 -41.26
C LEU A 205 -31.53 18.38 -40.67
N LEU A 206 -32.45 17.75 -41.42
CA LEU A 206 -33.00 16.43 -41.09
C LEU A 206 -31.95 15.32 -41.11
N ALA A 207 -31.01 15.34 -42.06
CA ALA A 207 -29.90 14.40 -42.10
C ALA A 207 -28.93 14.61 -40.94
N ALA A 208 -28.71 15.85 -40.50
CA ALA A 208 -27.93 16.15 -39.31
C ALA A 208 -28.59 15.61 -38.02
N LEU A 209 -29.90 15.82 -37.85
CA LEU A 209 -30.67 15.34 -36.69
C LEU A 209 -30.81 13.80 -36.65
N LYS A 210 -30.94 13.15 -37.81
CA LYS A 210 -30.94 11.69 -37.91
C LYS A 210 -29.57 11.12 -37.52
N ARG A 211 -28.49 11.76 -37.95
CA ARG A 211 -27.11 11.37 -37.62
C ARG A 211 -26.77 11.51 -36.13
N THR A 212 -27.36 12.49 -35.43
CA THR A 212 -27.24 12.58 -33.96
C THR A 212 -28.01 11.48 -33.23
N LYS A 213 -29.11 11.00 -33.81
CA LYS A 213 -29.90 9.90 -33.27
C LYS A 213 -29.22 8.54 -33.49
N ASP A 214 -28.53 8.39 -34.61
CA ASP A 214 -27.77 7.20 -34.99
C ASP A 214 -26.31 7.21 -34.48
N ALA A 215 -25.95 8.17 -33.61
CA ALA A 215 -24.60 8.25 -33.06
C ALA A 215 -24.30 7.02 -32.18
N GLU A 216 -23.19 6.34 -32.48
CA GLU A 216 -22.66 5.24 -31.67
C GLU A 216 -22.54 5.66 -30.19
N PRO A 217 -22.94 4.81 -29.24
CA PRO A 217 -22.80 5.10 -27.82
C PRO A 217 -21.31 5.32 -27.48
N ALA A 218 -21.05 6.28 -26.59
CA ALA A 218 -19.68 6.57 -26.17
C ALA A 218 -19.01 5.31 -25.60
N PRO A 219 -17.72 5.06 -25.93
CA PRO A 219 -17.03 3.85 -25.50
C PRO A 219 -16.97 3.77 -23.97
N LEU A 220 -17.17 2.57 -23.43
CA LEU A 220 -17.19 2.35 -21.98
C LEU A 220 -15.82 2.63 -21.35
N PRO A 221 -15.76 3.22 -20.14
CA PRO A 221 -14.49 3.41 -19.45
C PRO A 221 -13.83 2.07 -19.12
N LEU A 222 -12.51 2.08 -18.99
CA LEU A 222 -11.75 0.89 -18.57
C LEU A 222 -12.16 0.47 -17.13
N PRO A 223 -12.06 -0.83 -16.80
CA PRO A 223 -12.31 -1.32 -15.44
C PRO A 223 -11.22 -0.92 -14.43
N GLY A 224 -10.12 -0.33 -14.91
CA GLY A 224 -8.97 0.10 -14.13
C GLY A 224 -8.13 1.11 -14.89
N VAL A 225 -6.93 1.36 -14.39
CA VAL A 225 -5.97 2.32 -14.97
C VAL A 225 -4.80 1.57 -15.59
N PRO A 226 -4.37 1.90 -16.81
CA PRO A 226 -3.15 1.32 -17.38
C PRO A 226 -1.95 1.50 -16.45
N VAL A 227 -1.27 0.41 -16.12
CA VAL A 227 -0.14 0.40 -15.16
C VAL A 227 0.97 1.37 -15.58
N GLU A 228 1.30 1.43 -16.87
CA GLU A 228 2.33 2.35 -17.37
C GLU A 228 1.93 3.82 -17.29
N MET A 229 0.63 4.11 -17.45
CA MET A 229 0.10 5.46 -17.24
C MET A 229 0.22 5.85 -15.77
N LEU A 230 -0.15 4.93 -14.88
CA LEU A 230 -0.07 5.13 -13.43
C LEU A 230 1.37 5.33 -12.97
N ARG A 231 2.30 4.53 -13.50
CA ARG A 231 3.75 4.65 -13.28
C ARG A 231 4.27 6.03 -13.65
N THR A 232 4.00 6.45 -14.89
CA THR A 232 4.45 7.75 -15.41
C THR A 232 3.87 8.89 -14.56
N TRP A 233 2.58 8.86 -14.28
CA TRP A 233 1.92 9.93 -13.53
C TRP A 233 2.37 9.99 -12.07
N MET A 234 2.54 8.86 -11.38
CA MET A 234 3.01 8.85 -9.99
C MET A 234 4.49 9.22 -9.86
N HIS A 235 5.32 8.91 -10.87
CA HIS A 235 6.75 9.20 -10.82
C HIS A 235 7.10 10.59 -11.33
N GLU A 236 6.57 11.00 -12.48
CA GLU A 236 6.90 12.27 -13.14
C GLU A 236 5.95 13.41 -12.78
N GLU A 237 4.83 13.08 -12.11
CA GLU A 237 3.77 14.03 -11.76
C GLU A 237 3.36 14.84 -12.99
N ARG A 238 3.15 14.09 -14.08
CA ARG A 238 2.88 14.57 -15.42
C ARG A 238 1.62 13.92 -15.96
N LEU A 239 0.77 14.72 -16.59
CA LEU A 239 -0.37 14.18 -17.33
C LEU A 239 0.14 13.55 -18.63
N PRO A 240 -0.32 12.34 -19.00
CA PRO A 240 0.14 11.68 -20.21
C PRO A 240 -0.10 12.54 -21.45
N ASN A 241 0.79 12.44 -22.44
CA ASN A 241 0.66 13.25 -23.66
C ASN A 241 -0.65 12.96 -24.38
N GLY A 242 -1.40 14.01 -24.73
CA GLY A 242 -2.71 13.88 -25.38
C GLY A 242 -3.82 13.36 -24.47
N TRP A 243 -3.55 13.12 -23.18
CA TRP A 243 -4.57 12.76 -22.22
C TRP A 243 -5.51 13.94 -21.96
N ALA A 244 -6.80 13.64 -21.94
CA ALA A 244 -7.83 14.54 -21.46
C ALA A 244 -8.83 13.72 -20.63
N PRO A 245 -9.44 14.31 -19.59
CA PRO A 245 -10.44 13.63 -18.78
C PRO A 245 -11.64 13.20 -19.62
N TYR A 246 -11.87 11.88 -19.70
CA TYR A 246 -12.95 11.27 -20.49
C TYR A 246 -14.34 11.74 -20.02
N HIS A 247 -14.56 11.75 -18.71
CA HIS A 247 -15.83 12.09 -18.09
C HIS A 247 -15.65 13.08 -16.94
N GLN A 248 -16.75 13.70 -16.48
CA GLN A 248 -16.71 14.50 -15.26
C GLN A 248 -16.65 13.58 -14.04
N LEU A 249 -15.66 13.79 -13.17
CA LEU A 249 -15.51 12.98 -11.97
C LEU A 249 -16.44 13.48 -10.86
N SER A 250 -17.46 12.68 -10.50
CA SER A 250 -18.45 13.05 -9.49
C SER A 250 -18.13 12.48 -8.11
N LEU A 251 -18.54 13.21 -7.07
CA LEU A 251 -18.43 12.77 -5.67
C LEU A 251 -19.10 11.42 -5.43
N THR A 252 -20.27 11.19 -6.03
CA THR A 252 -21.03 9.94 -5.89
C THR A 252 -20.26 8.75 -6.43
N ARG A 253 -19.63 8.87 -7.60
CA ARG A 253 -18.81 7.80 -8.19
C ARG A 253 -17.58 7.52 -7.34
N VAL A 254 -16.90 8.55 -6.85
CA VAL A 254 -15.75 8.39 -5.93
C VAL A 254 -16.16 7.62 -4.68
N VAL A 255 -17.28 7.99 -4.04
CA VAL A 255 -17.78 7.29 -2.85
C VAL A 255 -18.16 5.84 -3.15
N GLN A 256 -18.79 5.57 -4.30
CA GLN A 256 -19.12 4.20 -4.73
C GLN A 256 -17.86 3.35 -4.94
N THR A 257 -16.86 3.89 -5.63
CA THR A 257 -15.58 3.19 -5.86
C THR A 257 -14.80 2.99 -4.56
N SER A 258 -14.75 3.97 -3.65
CA SER A 258 -14.15 3.82 -2.31
C SER A 258 -14.85 2.70 -1.51
N ARG A 259 -16.18 2.64 -1.55
CA ARG A 259 -16.96 1.56 -0.92
C ARG A 259 -16.66 0.19 -1.53
N ALA A 260 -16.49 0.11 -2.85
CA ALA A 260 -16.12 -1.13 -3.53
C ALA A 260 -14.72 -1.60 -3.12
N ILE A 261 -13.73 -0.70 -3.05
CA ILE A 261 -12.39 -1.00 -2.52
C ILE A 261 -12.51 -1.51 -1.08
N ARG A 262 -13.24 -0.81 -0.21
CA ARG A 262 -13.43 -1.21 1.19
C ARG A 262 -14.05 -2.61 1.30
N ALA A 263 -15.07 -2.90 0.49
CA ALA A 263 -15.73 -4.21 0.48
C ALA A 263 -14.76 -5.32 0.03
N ALA A 264 -13.96 -5.07 -1.00
CA ALA A 264 -12.92 -5.99 -1.47
C ALA A 264 -11.83 -6.22 -0.41
N MET A 265 -11.34 -5.16 0.26
CA MET A 265 -10.39 -5.27 1.36
C MET A 265 -10.93 -6.15 2.49
N ARG A 266 -12.17 -5.91 2.94
CA ARG A 266 -12.82 -6.72 3.98
C ARG A 266 -12.99 -8.18 3.56
N ALA A 267 -13.31 -8.44 2.29
CA ALA A 267 -13.41 -9.80 1.76
C ALA A 267 -12.06 -10.51 1.77
N LEU A 268 -10.98 -9.81 1.39
CA LEU A 268 -9.61 -10.33 1.43
C LEU A 268 -9.16 -10.64 2.85
N GLN A 269 -9.39 -9.73 3.80
CA GLN A 269 -9.05 -9.93 5.21
C GLN A 269 -9.79 -11.13 5.81
N ARG A 270 -11.11 -11.26 5.56
CA ARG A 270 -11.87 -12.45 5.99
C ARG A 270 -11.34 -13.74 5.37
N ARG A 271 -10.95 -13.70 4.09
CA ARG A 271 -10.36 -14.87 3.42
C ARG A 271 -9.01 -15.25 4.03
N ARG A 272 -8.16 -14.26 4.34
CA ARG A 272 -6.86 -14.48 5.01
C ARG A 272 -7.05 -15.09 6.39
N ALA A 273 -7.93 -14.53 7.22
CA ALA A 273 -8.22 -15.08 8.55
C ALA A 273 -8.73 -16.53 8.48
N LYS A 274 -9.60 -16.85 7.51
CA LYS A 274 -10.05 -18.24 7.30
C LYS A 274 -8.92 -19.17 6.89
N LEU A 275 -8.01 -18.73 6.03
CA LEU A 275 -6.86 -19.51 5.59
C LEU A 275 -5.83 -19.70 6.72
N GLU A 276 -5.68 -18.72 7.60
CA GLU A 276 -4.82 -18.78 8.77
C GLU A 276 -5.34 -19.83 9.76
N VAL A 277 -6.63 -19.76 10.13
CA VAL A 277 -7.27 -20.79 10.97
C VAL A 277 -7.16 -22.19 10.35
N ALA A 278 -7.41 -22.31 9.03
CA ALA A 278 -7.26 -23.59 8.34
C ALA A 278 -5.82 -24.11 8.35
N ARG A 279 -4.83 -23.21 8.25
CA ARG A 279 -3.41 -23.55 8.34
C ARG A 279 -3.03 -24.00 9.74
N GLU A 280 -3.52 -23.34 10.78
CA GLU A 280 -3.28 -23.72 12.18
C GLU A 280 -3.83 -25.11 12.47
N ILE A 281 -5.06 -25.41 12.03
CA ILE A 281 -5.66 -26.75 12.16
C ILE A 281 -4.80 -27.78 11.43
N ALA A 282 -4.45 -27.54 10.16
CA ALA A 282 -3.62 -28.48 9.40
C ALA A 282 -2.22 -28.69 10.01
N GLN A 283 -1.65 -27.65 10.64
CA GLN A 283 -0.38 -27.75 11.36
C GLN A 283 -0.51 -28.57 12.65
N ALA A 284 -1.61 -28.42 13.39
CA ALA A 284 -1.90 -29.22 14.58
C ALA A 284 -2.09 -30.71 14.22
N ASP A 285 -2.89 -31.01 13.20
CA ASP A 285 -3.13 -32.38 12.72
C ASP A 285 -1.80 -33.03 12.26
N ALA A 286 -0.97 -32.28 11.52
CA ALA A 286 0.34 -32.77 11.08
C ALA A 286 1.28 -33.03 12.25
N LEU A 287 1.27 -32.18 13.29
CA LEU A 287 2.09 -32.38 14.49
C LEU A 287 1.66 -33.62 15.26
N GLU A 288 0.35 -33.89 15.36
CA GLU A 288 -0.17 -35.10 16.00
C GLU A 288 0.30 -36.37 15.28
N ILE A 289 0.22 -36.39 13.94
CA ILE A 289 0.69 -37.51 13.12
C ILE A 289 2.20 -37.75 13.31
N VAL A 290 3.01 -36.68 13.26
CA VAL A 290 4.47 -36.79 13.44
C VAL A 290 4.80 -37.28 14.84
N THR A 291 4.10 -36.79 15.86
CA THR A 291 4.33 -37.21 17.25
C THR A 291 3.98 -38.68 17.46
N ALA A 292 2.87 -39.16 16.88
CA ALA A 292 2.47 -40.56 16.93
C ALA A 292 3.50 -41.47 16.23
N ALA A 293 3.97 -41.08 15.04
CA ALA A 293 5.00 -41.83 14.32
C ALA A 293 6.35 -41.89 15.07
N GLN A 294 6.74 -40.79 15.72
CA GLN A 294 7.95 -40.77 16.56
C GLN A 294 7.83 -41.67 17.79
N ALA A 295 6.65 -41.73 18.42
CA ALA A 295 6.39 -42.62 19.54
C ALA A 295 6.46 -44.10 19.11
N GLU A 296 5.87 -44.45 17.95
CA GLU A 296 5.97 -45.81 17.38
C GLU A 296 7.41 -46.19 17.05
N LEU A 297 8.18 -45.27 16.44
CA LEU A 297 9.59 -45.51 16.15
C LEU A 297 10.41 -45.75 17.43
N GLY A 298 10.21 -44.94 18.46
CA GLY A 298 10.89 -45.12 19.75
C GLY A 298 10.59 -46.47 20.40
N LEU A 299 9.34 -46.97 20.29
CA LEU A 299 8.97 -48.31 20.77
C LEU A 299 9.62 -49.43 19.94
N LEU A 300 9.86 -49.21 18.65
CA LEU A 300 10.58 -50.18 17.81
C LEU A 300 12.06 -50.22 18.17
N GLU A 301 12.70 -49.05 18.34
CA GLU A 301 14.10 -48.93 18.77
C GLU A 301 14.32 -49.56 20.15
N GLU A 302 13.39 -49.40 21.10
CA GLU A 302 13.45 -50.05 22.42
C GLU A 302 13.35 -51.57 22.31
N ARG A 303 12.44 -52.10 21.46
CA ARG A 303 12.32 -53.54 21.20
C ARG A 303 13.52 -54.14 20.48
N GLU A 304 14.16 -53.39 19.59
CA GLU A 304 15.39 -53.82 18.91
C GLU A 304 16.53 -53.92 19.93
N ARG A 305 16.67 -52.95 20.84
CA ARG A 305 17.65 -53.00 21.93
C ARG A 305 17.42 -54.18 22.88
N GLU A 306 16.17 -54.42 23.29
CA GLU A 306 15.85 -55.58 24.14
C GLU A 306 16.22 -56.91 23.46
N ARG A 307 16.01 -57.04 22.14
CA ARG A 307 16.42 -58.22 21.38
C ARG A 307 17.94 -58.37 21.28
N GLU A 308 18.66 -57.27 21.04
CA GLU A 308 20.12 -57.27 21.01
C GLU A 308 20.70 -57.65 22.39
N GLU A 309 20.13 -57.15 23.49
CA GLU A 309 20.53 -57.53 24.86
C GLU A 309 20.20 -59.00 25.18
N GLU A 310 19.06 -59.53 24.72
CA GLU A 310 18.72 -60.95 24.83
C GLU A 310 19.69 -61.83 24.02
N GLU A 311 20.02 -61.45 22.78
CA GLU A 311 21.00 -62.16 21.94
C GLU A 311 22.40 -62.12 22.57
N GLU A 312 22.85 -60.98 23.11
CA GLU A 312 24.13 -60.89 23.83
C GLU A 312 24.11 -61.72 25.13
N GLY A 313 22.99 -61.75 25.86
CA GLY A 313 22.80 -62.57 27.05
C GLY A 313 22.81 -64.08 26.76
N GLU A 314 22.19 -64.52 25.66
CA GLU A 314 22.16 -65.92 25.22
C GLU A 314 23.54 -66.39 24.72
N VAL A 315 24.32 -65.50 24.09
CA VAL A 315 25.72 -65.76 23.71
C VAL A 315 26.61 -65.90 24.95
N VAL A 316 26.41 -65.08 25.98
CA VAL A 316 27.15 -65.20 27.25
C VAL A 316 26.77 -66.47 28.02
N GLU A 317 25.50 -66.89 28.02
CA GLU A 317 25.04 -68.12 28.70
C GLU A 317 25.60 -69.40 28.03
N LEU A 318 25.79 -69.39 26.70
CA LEU A 318 26.49 -70.44 25.95
C LEU A 318 28.01 -70.48 26.22
N GLU A 319 28.63 -69.35 26.60
CA GLU A 319 30.06 -69.30 26.96
C GLU A 319 30.36 -69.71 28.42
N VAL A 320 29.38 -69.82 29.32
CA VAL A 320 29.60 -70.31 30.72
C VAL A 320 29.94 -71.81 30.79
N GLY A 321 30.00 -72.51 29.65
CA GLY A 321 30.43 -73.91 29.54
C GLY A 321 31.94 -74.16 29.38
N ALA A 322 32.78 -73.12 29.30
CA ALA A 322 34.22 -73.31 29.09
C ALA A 322 35.08 -72.62 30.17
N SER A 323 35.61 -73.43 31.10
CA SER A 323 36.68 -73.02 32.01
C SER A 323 37.91 -72.54 31.22
N PRO A 324 38.44 -71.33 31.49
CA PRO A 324 39.76 -70.96 30.99
C PRO A 324 40.85 -71.48 31.94
N PRO A 325 42.03 -71.91 31.42
CA PRO A 325 43.16 -72.20 32.28
C PRO A 325 43.86 -70.92 32.72
N GLU A 326 44.31 -70.92 33.97
CA GLU A 326 45.16 -69.92 34.60
C GLU A 326 46.43 -69.62 33.77
N SER A 327 46.79 -68.33 33.67
CA SER A 327 48.20 -67.94 33.59
C SER A 327 48.43 -66.45 33.88
N LEU A 328 48.96 -66.20 35.09
CA LEU A 328 50.11 -65.35 35.42
C LEU A 328 50.13 -63.85 34.99
N VAL A 329 49.93 -63.01 36.01
CA VAL A 329 50.41 -61.61 36.20
C VAL A 329 51.95 -61.64 36.40
N PRO A 330 52.83 -60.69 35.97
CA PRO A 330 52.87 -59.26 36.41
C PRO A 330 53.58 -58.24 35.44
N PRO A 331 54.03 -57.03 35.86
CA PRO A 331 53.30 -55.91 36.47
C PRO A 331 53.52 -54.53 35.76
N ASP A 332 52.76 -53.55 36.24
CA ASP A 332 53.03 -52.10 36.38
C ASP A 332 53.18 -51.15 35.17
N SER A 333 52.23 -50.21 35.17
CA SER A 333 52.14 -48.91 34.48
C SER A 333 53.35 -47.98 34.78
N PRO A 334 53.58 -46.90 33.99
CA PRO A 334 52.83 -45.66 34.22
C PRO A 334 52.52 -44.78 32.97
N THR A 335 51.34 -44.18 33.02
CA THR A 335 50.97 -42.76 32.73
C THR A 335 51.71 -41.96 31.66
N THR A 336 50.96 -41.46 30.65
CA THR A 336 50.96 -40.07 30.09
C THR A 336 49.69 -39.89 29.24
N SER A 337 48.75 -39.00 29.60
CA SER A 337 48.43 -37.72 28.90
C SER A 337 48.78 -37.71 27.39
N ASP A 338 47.98 -37.23 26.44
CA ASP A 338 47.01 -36.14 26.46
C ASP A 338 46.26 -36.08 25.09
N ALA A 339 45.19 -35.29 25.05
CA ALA A 339 44.59 -34.61 23.88
C ALA A 339 43.64 -35.38 22.92
N SER A 340 42.35 -35.40 23.28
CA SER A 340 41.22 -35.36 22.33
C SER A 340 40.64 -33.95 22.31
N VAL A 341 40.73 -33.29 21.16
CA VAL A 341 40.22 -31.93 20.91
C VAL A 341 38.70 -32.00 20.71
N GLU A 342 37.93 -31.50 21.69
CA GLU A 342 36.51 -31.22 21.51
C GLU A 342 36.32 -29.91 20.71
N LEU A 343 35.63 -30.00 19.57
CA LEU A 343 35.11 -28.83 18.87
C LEU A 343 33.95 -28.23 19.68
N ARG A 344 34.17 -27.06 20.28
CA ARG A 344 33.08 -26.21 20.79
C ARG A 344 32.42 -25.44 19.66
N THR A 345 31.11 -25.59 19.54
CA THR A 345 30.22 -24.70 18.80
C THR A 345 30.12 -23.33 19.51
N PRO A 346 30.08 -22.20 18.79
CA PRO A 346 29.91 -20.89 19.42
C PRO A 346 28.45 -20.67 19.82
N THR A 347 28.25 -20.40 21.11
CA THR A 347 27.00 -19.92 21.71
C THR A 347 26.67 -18.51 21.21
N ALA A 348 25.42 -18.31 20.80
CA ALA A 348 24.87 -17.00 20.47
C ALA A 348 24.71 -16.14 21.75
N PRO A 349 24.84 -14.80 21.68
CA PRO A 349 24.67 -13.94 22.84
C PRO A 349 23.19 -13.89 23.27
N GLU A 350 22.92 -14.29 24.51
CA GLU A 350 21.65 -14.09 25.19
C GLU A 350 21.39 -12.59 25.39
N PHE A 351 20.32 -12.08 24.77
CA PHE A 351 19.77 -10.79 25.14
C PHE A 351 18.88 -10.95 26.38
N PRO A 352 18.95 -10.05 27.37
CA PRO A 352 18.07 -10.11 28.53
C PRO A 352 16.60 -9.86 28.11
N PRO A 353 15.63 -10.52 28.76
CA PRO A 353 14.21 -10.29 28.48
C PRO A 353 13.84 -8.84 28.83
N ALA A 354 13.00 -8.24 27.98
CA ALA A 354 12.42 -6.93 28.21
C ALA A 354 11.65 -6.90 29.56
N PRO A 355 11.76 -5.83 30.36
CA PRO A 355 11.05 -5.75 31.62
C PRO A 355 9.54 -5.69 31.41
N ALA A 356 8.83 -6.57 32.13
CA ALA A 356 7.39 -6.59 32.22
C ALA A 356 6.86 -5.34 32.97
N ASP A 357 5.83 -4.75 32.37
CA ASP A 357 4.75 -3.96 32.98
C ASP A 357 5.12 -2.80 33.92
N ARG A 358 5.13 -1.58 33.36
CA ARG A 358 4.88 -0.35 34.13
C ARG A 358 3.54 0.24 33.70
N LYS A 359 2.45 -0.26 34.28
CA LYS A 359 1.20 0.49 34.41
C LYS A 359 1.51 1.85 35.05
N SER A 360 1.50 2.92 34.26
CA SER A 360 1.41 4.27 34.81
C SER A 360 0.74 5.24 33.83
N ARG A 361 -0.51 5.55 34.16
CA ARG A 361 -1.14 6.89 34.11
C ARG A 361 -1.21 7.60 32.76
N THR A 362 -2.22 7.24 31.97
CA THR A 362 -2.84 8.18 31.00
C THR A 362 -4.38 8.11 30.99
N ALA A 363 -5.01 7.38 31.91
CA ALA A 363 -6.46 7.26 32.03
C ALA A 363 -7.01 8.14 33.16
N GLU A 364 -6.87 9.47 33.04
CA GLU A 364 -7.45 10.41 34.02
C GLU A 364 -7.73 11.81 33.43
N TRP A 365 -7.95 11.92 32.12
CA TRP A 365 -8.24 13.21 31.44
C TRP A 365 -9.40 13.16 30.43
N LEU A 366 -10.26 12.14 30.50
CA LEU A 366 -11.44 12.01 29.63
C LEU A 366 -12.79 11.98 30.39
N SER A 367 -12.79 12.23 31.70
CA SER A 367 -14.03 12.26 32.50
C SER A 367 -14.72 13.63 32.58
N ASP A 368 -14.09 14.72 32.12
CA ASP A 368 -14.60 16.09 32.35
C ASP A 368 -15.02 16.84 31.07
N ILE A 369 -15.32 16.13 29.97
CA ILE A 369 -15.93 16.78 28.80
C ILE A 369 -17.45 16.57 28.87
N ASP A 370 -18.13 17.60 29.37
CA ASP A 370 -19.59 17.74 29.36
C ASP A 370 -20.05 17.95 27.90
N VAL A 371 -20.60 16.89 27.29
CA VAL A 371 -21.14 16.92 25.93
C VAL A 371 -22.65 17.20 26.03
N PRO A 372 -23.17 18.32 25.46
CA PRO A 372 -24.60 18.58 25.48
C PRO A 372 -25.37 17.53 24.66
N ARG A 373 -26.31 16.86 25.32
CA ARG A 373 -27.30 15.95 24.71
C ARG A 373 -28.14 16.72 23.69
N ILE A 374 -27.99 16.40 22.42
CA ILE A 374 -28.94 16.78 21.37
C ILE A 374 -30.17 15.86 21.51
N VAL A 375 -31.28 16.45 21.95
CA VAL A 375 -32.61 15.83 21.90
C VAL A 375 -33.09 15.88 20.46
N VAL A 376 -33.25 14.71 19.83
CA VAL A 376 -33.96 14.58 18.55
C VAL A 376 -35.44 14.51 18.87
N ALA A 377 -36.19 15.52 18.44
CA ALA A 377 -37.65 15.51 18.51
C ALA A 377 -38.22 14.60 17.41
N ASP A 378 -38.98 13.59 17.82
CA ASP A 378 -39.88 12.84 16.96
C ASP A 378 -40.97 13.75 16.39
N GLY A 379 -41.26 13.58 15.10
CA GLY A 379 -42.34 14.28 14.42
C GLY A 379 -42.73 13.55 13.15
N ALA A 380 -43.75 12.69 13.28
CA ALA A 380 -44.48 12.06 12.19
C ALA A 380 -45.48 13.05 11.55
N ASP A 381 -45.98 12.63 10.37
CA ASP A 381 -47.19 13.09 9.67
C ASP A 381 -47.14 14.39 8.84
N LEU A 382 -46.84 14.23 7.54
CA LEU A 382 -47.74 14.40 6.36
C LEU A 382 -46.95 14.58 5.05
#